data_AF-A0A3E1KAS5-F1
#
_entry.id   AF-A0A3E1KAS5-F1
#
_cell.length_a   1.000
_cell.length_b   1.000
_cell.length_c   1.000
_cell.angle_alpha   90.00
_cell.angle_beta   90.00
_cell.angle_gamma   90.00
#
_symmetry.space_group_name_H-M   'P 1'
#
loop_
_entity.id
_entity.type
_entity.pdbx_description
1 polymer ?
#
loop_
_entity_poly.entity_id
_entity_poly.type
_entity_poly.pdbx_seq_one_letter_code
_entity_poly.pdbx_strand_id
1 'polypeptide(L)'
;MVNDKRTQRRIFEVSEDVRMSTNLINIRADEEIFDVRASTDETEPPNLERVGQTVYEHFPDDFDFLAVFTTTNTGPFRFYVDAKNKIEGIGKPNFDDAHSFGSAGRLQGVAYLNTSTGQPLIHELTHNFGVFLDPDLGLDDGTPHWGGVDIPGTLGGLDFEQQGGNQYKITWSPFDVESESLSMAPMELYLWGLLPAEDVPETTVLHGVDPRDQEVGDVVTPESVSSVTMADVQAIHGPRVPSPANASSRFRIAAVVVSAGRWATDAEMAFWSGVMERFGVEEGTATVLEHFDQALADEFGQAPPTATFDYLTQGRGEMNSTLAGESHDLAGLTGAWHDPASSGQGFNLQMAPSGLFGYYYGYSDAGEDLWLVLDLHEQAIEFGEPFTLKAFAGTSGVFGAPNEATEWGRVTFEFQSCQEGEALLTSHSGDQVQEFDLKPIALVDGASQEDCRLLHRTDGADAMVNLNAAWHDPQTSGQGWNLVRTTAGMFGYFYGYTADGEPLWLVTKEVIGDIQLGQPVEYTLLTNTTEAASFESPAPSTELETWGTATLTFENCRTGTADMQGIDGTQVQELEVVATTLGLPACHDPGGED
;
A
#
# COMPACT_ATOMS: atom_id res chain seq x y z
N MET A 1 9.35 36.51 14.89
CA MET A 1 9.58 35.74 13.66
C MET A 1 9.88 34.33 14.11
N VAL A 2 8.84 33.49 14.14
CA VAL A 2 8.95 32.08 14.52
C VAL A 2 9.00 31.31 13.21
N ASN A 3 10.06 30.53 13.03
CA ASN A 3 10.27 29.65 11.88
C ASN A 3 9.19 28.57 11.87
N ASP A 4 8.30 28.63 10.87
CA ASP A 4 7.38 27.56 10.50
C ASP A 4 8.20 26.45 9.82
N LYS A 5 8.48 25.36 10.53
CA LYS A 5 9.12 24.14 10.01
C LYS A 5 8.07 23.09 9.64
N ARG A 6 6.96 23.49 9.03
CA ARG A 6 6.17 22.57 8.20
C ARG A 6 6.92 22.35 6.90
N THR A 7 7.56 21.20 6.74
CA THR A 7 7.99 20.68 5.45
C THR A 7 6.74 20.34 4.63
N GLN A 8 6.05 21.38 4.13
CA GLN A 8 5.28 21.20 2.90
C GLN A 8 6.27 20.65 1.87
N ARG A 9 6.01 19.45 1.33
CA ARG A 9 6.74 18.92 0.18
C ARG A 9 6.61 19.94 -0.96
N ARG A 10 7.56 20.86 -1.07
CA ARG A 10 7.52 21.93 -2.07
C ARG A 10 7.63 21.28 -3.44
N ILE A 11 6.65 21.55 -4.29
CA ILE A 11 6.72 21.26 -5.71
C ILE A 11 7.47 22.42 -6.38
N PHE A 12 8.48 22.10 -7.17
CA PHE A 12 9.29 23.04 -7.92
C PHE A 12 9.03 22.86 -9.41
N GLU A 13 8.68 23.95 -10.10
CA GLU A 13 8.64 23.98 -11.55
C GLU A 13 10.08 24.03 -12.09
N VAL A 14 10.44 23.08 -12.94
CA VAL A 14 11.77 22.96 -13.57
C VAL A 14 11.74 23.52 -14.99
N SER A 15 10.67 23.20 -15.73
CA SER A 15 10.38 23.70 -17.06
C SER A 15 8.87 23.78 -17.30
N GLU A 16 8.45 24.12 -18.53
CA GLU A 16 7.03 24.15 -18.89
C GLU A 16 6.36 22.77 -18.77
N ASP A 17 7.13 21.68 -18.90
CA ASP A 17 6.63 20.30 -18.91
C ASP A 17 7.23 19.41 -17.82
N VAL A 18 8.17 19.92 -17.02
CA VAL A 18 8.77 19.20 -15.89
C VAL A 18 8.62 19.97 -14.59
N ARG A 19 8.18 19.26 -13.55
CA ARG A 19 8.23 19.71 -12.16
C ARG A 19 8.71 18.58 -11.27
N MET A 20 9.05 18.90 -10.03
CA MET A 20 9.54 17.88 -9.09
C MET A 20 9.17 18.17 -7.64
N SER A 21 9.17 17.13 -6.82
CA SER A 21 9.25 17.19 -5.36
C SER A 21 10.62 16.69 -4.90
N THR A 22 10.82 16.56 -3.58
CA THR A 22 12.03 15.98 -2.98
C THR A 22 12.39 14.61 -3.55
N ASN A 23 11.40 13.76 -3.86
CA ASN A 23 11.60 12.34 -4.17
C ASN A 23 10.98 11.92 -5.52
N LEU A 24 10.49 12.88 -6.31
CA LEU A 24 9.67 12.57 -7.48
C LEU A 24 9.82 13.62 -8.59
N ILE A 25 10.04 13.17 -9.81
CA ILE A 25 9.93 13.98 -11.03
C ILE A 25 8.53 13.78 -11.58
N ASN A 26 7.83 14.84 -11.97
CA ASN A 26 6.61 14.75 -12.76
C ASN A 26 6.82 15.39 -14.13
N ILE A 27 6.54 14.60 -15.16
CA ILE A 27 6.52 15.02 -16.55
C ILE A 27 5.07 15.17 -16.98
N ARG A 28 4.70 16.38 -17.40
CA ARG A 28 3.46 16.63 -18.12
C ARG A 28 3.66 16.16 -19.56
N ALA A 29 3.15 14.98 -19.88
CA ALA A 29 3.33 14.37 -21.18
C ALA A 29 2.50 15.06 -22.26
N ASP A 30 3.14 15.27 -23.40
CA ASP A 30 2.51 15.51 -24.70
C ASP A 30 2.21 14.19 -25.42
N GLU A 31 1.68 14.28 -26.64
CA GLU A 31 1.36 13.12 -27.47
C GLU A 31 2.60 12.32 -27.94
N GLU A 32 3.82 12.87 -27.84
CA GLU A 32 5.06 12.14 -28.18
C GLU A 32 5.51 11.22 -27.03
N ILE A 33 5.25 11.63 -25.78
CA ILE A 33 5.52 10.82 -24.59
C ILE A 33 4.36 9.87 -24.31
N PHE A 34 3.12 10.33 -24.47
CA PHE A 34 1.94 9.61 -24.01
C PHE A 34 0.72 9.91 -24.90
N ASP A 35 0.54 9.09 -25.94
CA ASP A 35 -0.58 9.17 -26.88
C ASP A 35 -1.88 8.65 -26.23
N VAL A 36 -2.69 9.58 -25.70
CA VAL A 36 -4.01 9.26 -25.14
C VAL A 36 -5.00 9.06 -26.29
N ARG A 37 -5.07 7.84 -26.83
CA ARG A 37 -6.05 7.53 -27.88
C ARG A 37 -7.47 7.51 -27.31
N ALA A 38 -8.34 8.35 -27.86
CA ALA A 38 -9.72 8.53 -27.42
C ALA A 38 -10.71 7.37 -27.72
N SER A 39 -10.24 6.14 -28.00
CA SER A 39 -11.05 5.13 -28.71
C SER A 39 -11.03 3.68 -28.21
N THR A 40 -10.30 3.34 -27.16
CA THR A 40 -10.36 2.00 -26.54
C THR A 40 -10.08 2.15 -25.04
N ASP A 41 -10.73 1.37 -24.18
CA ASP A 41 -10.61 1.41 -22.70
C ASP A 41 -9.20 1.08 -22.15
N GLU A 42 -8.14 1.25 -22.95
CA GLU A 42 -6.73 1.05 -22.62
C GLU A 42 -5.89 2.09 -23.37
N THR A 43 -4.98 2.77 -22.65
CA THR A 43 -3.98 3.70 -23.23
C THR A 43 -2.64 2.98 -23.42
N GLU A 44 -1.90 3.27 -24.50
CA GLU A 44 -0.56 2.68 -24.70
C GLU A 44 0.40 3.19 -23.59
N PRO A 45 1.32 2.34 -23.09
CA PRO A 45 2.35 2.78 -22.16
C PRO A 45 3.16 3.98 -22.70
N PRO A 46 3.71 4.83 -21.81
CA PRO A 46 4.51 5.97 -22.25
C PRO A 46 5.76 5.52 -23.01
N ASN A 47 6.20 6.36 -23.95
CA ASN A 47 7.47 6.19 -24.63
C ASN A 47 8.63 6.44 -23.67
N LEU A 48 9.20 5.36 -23.12
CA LEU A 48 10.23 5.43 -22.09
C LEU A 48 11.54 6.06 -22.58
N GLU A 49 11.88 5.98 -23.87
CA GLU A 49 13.03 6.71 -24.44
C GLU A 49 12.81 8.22 -24.33
N ARG A 50 11.61 8.70 -24.69
CA ARG A 50 11.28 10.13 -24.60
C ARG A 50 11.14 10.61 -23.16
N VAL A 51 10.64 9.76 -22.25
CA VAL A 51 10.66 10.02 -20.80
C VAL A 51 12.09 10.23 -20.32
N GLY A 52 13.01 9.31 -20.69
CA GLY A 52 14.43 9.45 -20.36
C GLY A 52 15.03 10.74 -20.90
N GLN A 53 14.81 11.06 -22.18
CA GLN A 53 15.33 12.28 -22.80
C GLN A 53 14.88 13.52 -22.03
N THR A 54 13.60 13.57 -21.66
CA THR A 54 13.02 14.67 -20.89
C THR A 54 13.66 14.78 -19.51
N VAL A 55 13.96 13.67 -18.84
CA VAL A 55 14.70 13.68 -17.55
C VAL A 55 16.10 14.26 -17.76
N TYR A 56 16.89 13.74 -18.69
CA TYR A 56 18.29 14.15 -18.86
C TYR A 56 18.49 15.51 -19.56
N GLU A 57 17.43 16.09 -20.15
CA GLU A 57 17.40 17.50 -20.55
C GLU A 57 17.48 18.47 -19.35
N HIS A 58 16.99 18.04 -18.18
CA HIS A 58 16.84 18.88 -16.99
C HIS A 58 17.69 18.45 -15.79
N PHE A 59 18.12 17.19 -15.76
CA PHE A 59 18.78 16.59 -14.61
C PHE A 59 20.14 15.97 -15.00
N PRO A 60 21.15 16.00 -14.10
CA PRO A 60 22.45 15.40 -14.35
C PRO A 60 22.36 13.89 -14.59
N ASP A 61 23.37 13.35 -15.29
CA ASP A 61 23.48 11.92 -15.57
C ASP A 61 23.92 11.11 -14.34
N ASP A 62 23.06 11.08 -13.32
CA ASP A 62 23.34 10.57 -11.99
C ASP A 62 22.54 9.32 -11.61
N PHE A 63 21.71 8.82 -12.54
CA PHE A 63 20.81 7.69 -12.33
C PHE A 63 21.30 6.42 -13.00
N ASP A 64 21.23 5.33 -12.25
CA ASP A 64 21.47 3.98 -12.75
C ASP A 64 20.18 3.40 -13.36
N PHE A 65 19.01 3.77 -12.82
CA PHE A 65 17.71 3.39 -13.36
C PHE A 65 16.69 4.55 -13.29
N LEU A 66 15.68 4.50 -14.16
CA LEU A 66 14.46 5.30 -14.01
C LEU A 66 13.29 4.36 -13.68
N ALA A 67 12.51 4.69 -12.66
CA ALA A 67 11.24 4.04 -12.36
C ALA A 67 10.10 4.96 -12.79
N VAL A 68 9.35 4.54 -13.81
CA VAL A 68 8.32 5.35 -14.48
C VAL A 68 6.94 4.85 -14.11
N PHE A 69 6.12 5.77 -13.64
CA PHE A 69 4.73 5.58 -13.25
C PHE A 69 3.83 6.52 -14.07
N THR A 70 2.53 6.27 -14.09
CA THR A 70 1.56 7.16 -14.73
C THR A 70 0.45 7.59 -13.76
N THR A 71 -0.12 8.77 -13.97
CA THR A 71 -1.37 9.19 -13.30
C THR A 71 -2.62 8.72 -14.04
N THR A 72 -2.44 8.08 -15.19
CA THR A 72 -3.50 7.57 -16.05
C THR A 72 -3.36 6.06 -16.13
N ASN A 73 -4.47 5.35 -16.01
CA ASN A 73 -4.48 3.90 -16.12
C ASN A 73 -4.10 3.49 -17.56
N THR A 74 -2.99 2.77 -17.70
CA THR A 74 -2.55 2.18 -18.97
C THR A 74 -2.89 0.70 -19.07
N GLY A 75 -3.71 0.13 -18.18
CA GLY A 75 -3.89 -1.32 -18.08
C GLY A 75 -2.72 -2.01 -17.36
N PRO A 76 -2.67 -3.35 -17.30
CA PRO A 76 -1.79 -4.08 -16.36
C PRO A 76 -0.29 -4.06 -16.74
N PHE A 77 0.13 -3.23 -17.72
CA PHE A 77 1.49 -3.23 -18.25
C PHE A 77 2.52 -2.91 -17.17
N ARG A 78 3.51 -3.79 -17.08
CA ARG A 78 4.75 -3.65 -16.32
C ARG A 78 5.83 -4.28 -17.17
N PHE A 79 6.92 -3.57 -17.37
CA PHE A 79 8.01 -4.06 -18.19
C PHE A 79 9.28 -3.27 -17.92
N TYR A 80 10.40 -3.90 -18.23
CA TYR A 80 11.72 -3.29 -18.20
C TYR A 80 12.22 -3.03 -19.62
N VAL A 81 12.82 -1.86 -19.83
CA VAL A 81 13.53 -1.54 -21.07
C VAL A 81 15.01 -1.30 -20.77
N ASP A 82 15.82 -2.05 -21.49
CA ASP A 82 17.26 -1.97 -21.48
C ASP A 82 17.80 -0.68 -22.09
N ALA A 83 18.71 -0.01 -21.37
CA ALA A 83 19.50 1.08 -21.92
C ALA A 83 20.96 0.66 -22.12
N LYS A 84 21.52 -0.19 -21.25
CA LYS A 84 22.93 -0.59 -21.31
C LYS A 84 23.17 -1.84 -20.46
N ASN A 85 23.95 -2.78 -21.02
CA ASN A 85 24.54 -3.88 -20.27
C ASN A 85 26.07 -3.92 -20.45
N LYS A 86 26.79 -4.01 -19.32
CA LYS A 86 28.25 -4.26 -19.27
C LYS A 86 28.61 -5.46 -18.40
N ILE A 87 27.60 -6.21 -17.94
CA ILE A 87 27.77 -7.37 -17.09
C ILE A 87 27.95 -8.59 -17.99
N GLU A 88 29.07 -9.30 -17.80
CA GLU A 88 29.35 -10.55 -18.50
C GLU A 88 28.92 -11.74 -17.63
N GLY A 89 28.73 -12.91 -18.25
CA GLY A 89 28.41 -14.15 -17.54
C GLY A 89 26.95 -14.29 -17.07
N ILE A 90 26.06 -13.38 -17.49
CA ILE A 90 24.61 -13.44 -17.23
C ILE A 90 23.79 -13.83 -18.48
N GLY A 91 24.47 -14.17 -19.58
CA GLY A 91 23.86 -14.56 -20.86
C GLY A 91 23.27 -13.41 -21.70
N LYS A 92 23.27 -12.19 -21.15
CA LYS A 92 22.92 -10.96 -21.87
C LYS A 92 24.12 -10.40 -22.65
N PRO A 93 23.97 -9.97 -23.92
CA PRO A 93 25.05 -9.33 -24.66
C PRO A 93 25.44 -7.98 -24.05
N ASN A 94 26.68 -7.55 -24.26
CA ASN A 94 27.11 -6.20 -23.92
C ASN A 94 26.65 -5.19 -24.98
N PHE A 95 26.04 -4.10 -24.55
CA PHE A 95 25.61 -2.98 -25.39
C PHE A 95 25.50 -1.69 -24.56
N ASP A 96 25.44 -0.54 -25.21
CA ASP A 96 25.33 0.77 -24.56
C ASP A 96 24.54 1.72 -25.46
N ASP A 97 23.22 1.70 -25.28
CA ASP A 97 22.26 2.54 -25.98
C ASP A 97 21.73 3.67 -25.06
N ALA A 98 22.38 3.92 -23.91
CA ALA A 98 21.94 4.92 -22.93
C ALA A 98 21.73 6.34 -23.51
N HIS A 99 22.44 6.67 -24.60
CA HIS A 99 22.26 7.93 -25.33
C HIS A 99 20.87 8.06 -25.99
N SER A 100 20.18 6.96 -26.37
CA SER A 100 18.80 7.06 -26.91
C SER A 100 17.83 7.65 -25.88
N PHE A 101 18.10 7.41 -24.60
CA PHE A 101 17.39 7.98 -23.46
C PHE A 101 17.94 9.35 -23.03
N GLY A 102 18.94 9.92 -23.70
CA GLY A 102 19.56 11.19 -23.29
C GLY A 102 20.60 11.09 -22.17
N SER A 103 20.86 9.90 -21.61
CA SER A 103 21.93 9.67 -20.64
C SER A 103 23.32 9.79 -21.30
N ALA A 104 24.30 10.32 -20.56
CA ALA A 104 25.70 10.35 -20.99
C ALA A 104 26.43 9.01 -20.80
N GLY A 105 25.71 7.95 -20.42
CA GLY A 105 26.21 6.59 -20.33
C GLY A 105 26.09 5.98 -18.93
N ARG A 106 25.43 6.64 -17.96
CA ARG A 106 25.18 6.06 -16.64
C ARG A 106 23.97 5.13 -16.58
N LEU A 107 22.87 5.49 -17.25
CA LEU A 107 21.63 4.71 -17.25
C LEU A 107 21.87 3.25 -17.66
N GLN A 108 21.32 2.30 -16.91
CA GLN A 108 21.30 0.87 -17.21
C GLN A 108 19.97 0.45 -17.83
N GLY A 109 18.85 1.03 -17.38
CA GLY A 109 17.55 0.87 -18.04
C GLY A 109 16.41 1.56 -17.29
N VAL A 110 15.20 1.35 -17.78
CA VAL A 110 13.97 2.01 -17.33
C VAL A 110 12.92 0.95 -17.00
N ALA A 111 12.40 0.98 -15.77
CA ALA A 111 11.27 0.15 -15.35
C ALA A 111 9.98 0.95 -15.49
N TYR A 112 9.00 0.41 -16.20
CA TYR A 112 7.64 0.94 -16.23
C TYR A 112 6.75 0.16 -15.26
N LEU A 113 6.10 0.88 -14.37
CA LEU A 113 5.28 0.34 -13.29
C LEU A 113 3.94 1.06 -13.29
N ASN A 114 2.90 0.41 -13.80
CA ASN A 114 1.53 0.89 -13.59
C ASN A 114 0.98 0.41 -12.23
N THR A 115 1.77 0.56 -11.15
CA THR A 115 1.43 0.06 -9.80
C THR A 115 2.21 0.78 -8.71
N SER A 116 1.69 0.75 -7.49
CA SER A 116 2.27 1.41 -6.31
C SER A 116 2.91 0.43 -5.31
N THR A 117 3.07 -0.86 -5.65
CA THR A 117 3.74 -1.85 -4.81
C THR A 117 5.22 -2.03 -5.20
N GLY A 118 6.07 -2.44 -4.25
CA GLY A 118 7.52 -2.54 -4.45
C GLY A 118 7.98 -3.82 -5.13
N GLN A 119 7.21 -4.89 -4.98
CA GLN A 119 7.51 -6.18 -5.61
C GLN A 119 7.61 -6.08 -7.14
N PRO A 120 6.71 -5.38 -7.84
CA PRO A 120 6.86 -5.13 -9.27
C PRO A 120 8.10 -4.32 -9.64
N LEU A 121 8.54 -3.37 -8.81
CA LEU A 121 9.78 -2.63 -9.08
C LEU A 121 11.00 -3.57 -9.05
N ILE A 122 11.10 -4.41 -8.02
CA ILE A 122 12.20 -5.38 -7.91
C ILE A 122 12.14 -6.39 -9.06
N HIS A 123 10.94 -6.88 -9.39
CA HIS A 123 10.69 -7.74 -10.53
C HIS A 123 11.24 -7.12 -11.82
N GLU A 124 10.79 -5.92 -12.16
CA GLU A 124 11.18 -5.28 -13.41
C GLU A 124 12.67 -4.94 -13.43
N LEU A 125 13.25 -4.49 -12.31
CA LEU A 125 14.70 -4.27 -12.22
C LEU A 125 15.50 -5.58 -12.36
N THR A 126 14.94 -6.72 -11.96
CA THR A 126 15.62 -8.03 -12.07
C THR A 126 15.81 -8.45 -13.52
N HIS A 127 14.97 -7.99 -14.45
CA HIS A 127 15.21 -8.17 -15.90
C HIS A 127 16.47 -7.45 -16.42
N ASN A 128 17.09 -6.55 -15.65
CA ASN A 128 18.42 -6.05 -15.99
C ASN A 128 19.48 -7.18 -15.92
N PHE A 129 19.25 -8.18 -15.07
CA PHE A 129 20.25 -9.18 -14.68
C PHE A 129 19.88 -10.62 -15.07
N GLY A 130 18.59 -10.97 -15.05
CA GLY A 130 18.10 -12.36 -15.07
C GLY A 130 17.41 -12.80 -16.36
N VAL A 131 17.27 -14.12 -16.52
CA VAL A 131 16.55 -14.80 -17.63
C VAL A 131 17.13 -14.52 -19.04
N PHE A 132 18.46 -14.46 -19.12
CA PHE A 132 19.17 -14.45 -20.41
C PHE A 132 20.15 -15.62 -20.56
N LEU A 133 20.10 -16.59 -19.63
CA LEU A 133 20.91 -17.80 -19.70
C LEU A 133 20.54 -18.62 -20.94
N ASP A 134 21.38 -19.59 -21.28
CA ASP A 134 21.24 -20.29 -22.57
C ASP A 134 19.97 -21.14 -22.54
N PRO A 135 19.04 -20.99 -23.51
CA PRO A 135 17.80 -21.76 -23.54
C PRO A 135 18.03 -23.28 -23.60
N ASP A 136 19.19 -23.75 -24.06
CA ASP A 136 19.54 -25.18 -24.05
C ASP A 136 19.68 -25.73 -22.61
N LEU A 137 19.83 -24.88 -21.60
CA LEU A 137 19.76 -25.25 -20.19
C LEU A 137 18.32 -25.52 -19.70
N GLY A 138 17.31 -25.09 -20.48
CA GLY A 138 15.89 -25.23 -20.14
C GLY A 138 15.43 -24.37 -18.96
N LEU A 139 16.14 -23.28 -18.66
CA LEU A 139 15.87 -22.44 -17.49
C LEU A 139 14.72 -21.44 -17.72
N ASP A 140 14.57 -20.94 -18.95
CA ASP A 140 13.49 -20.02 -19.34
C ASP A 140 12.34 -20.76 -20.06
N ASP A 141 11.19 -20.09 -20.18
CA ASP A 141 10.00 -20.62 -20.87
C ASP A 141 9.82 -20.06 -22.30
N GLY A 142 10.85 -19.42 -22.88
CA GLY A 142 10.76 -18.71 -24.15
C GLY A 142 10.11 -17.31 -24.05
N THR A 143 9.79 -16.85 -22.85
CA THR A 143 9.47 -15.46 -22.51
C THR A 143 10.58 -14.91 -21.59
N PRO A 144 10.60 -13.62 -21.19
CA PRO A 144 11.63 -13.13 -20.28
C PRO A 144 11.42 -13.61 -18.83
N HIS A 145 10.94 -14.83 -18.60
CA HIS A 145 10.67 -15.41 -17.28
C HIS A 145 11.24 -16.82 -17.11
N TRP A 146 11.46 -17.24 -15.86
CA TRP A 146 11.87 -18.61 -15.55
C TRP A 146 10.76 -19.61 -15.92
N GLY A 147 11.15 -20.75 -16.50
CA GLY A 147 10.24 -21.83 -16.86
C GLY A 147 9.90 -22.76 -15.70
N GLY A 148 9.52 -24.00 -16.00
CA GLY A 148 9.21 -25.04 -15.00
C GLY A 148 10.45 -25.49 -14.21
N VAL A 149 11.10 -24.57 -13.51
CA VAL A 149 12.38 -24.77 -12.85
C VAL A 149 12.31 -24.44 -11.38
N ASP A 150 13.13 -25.12 -10.58
CA ASP A 150 13.29 -24.91 -9.14
C ASP A 150 14.09 -23.63 -8.86
N ILE A 151 13.48 -22.51 -9.22
CA ILE A 151 13.93 -21.15 -8.98
C ILE A 151 12.69 -20.37 -8.54
N PRO A 152 12.27 -20.47 -7.26
CA PRO A 152 11.11 -19.74 -6.76
C PRO A 152 11.47 -18.27 -6.54
N GLY A 153 11.65 -17.53 -7.64
CA GLY A 153 12.24 -16.20 -7.68
C GLY A 153 11.25 -15.14 -8.14
N THR A 154 11.71 -13.89 -8.17
CA THR A 154 10.85 -12.79 -8.61
C THR A 154 10.49 -12.91 -10.08
N LEU A 155 11.36 -13.45 -10.94
CA LEU A 155 11.09 -13.59 -12.38
C LEU A 155 10.33 -14.87 -12.74
N GLY A 156 9.70 -15.53 -11.78
CA GLY A 156 8.85 -16.69 -11.98
C GLY A 156 9.45 -17.97 -11.40
N GLY A 157 9.35 -19.08 -12.13
CA GLY A 157 9.80 -20.39 -11.70
C GLY A 157 8.82 -21.07 -10.75
N LEU A 158 9.22 -22.15 -10.10
CA LEU A 158 8.40 -22.95 -9.19
C LEU A 158 9.23 -23.42 -7.99
N ASP A 159 8.56 -23.84 -6.92
CA ASP A 159 9.10 -24.80 -5.95
C ASP A 159 8.25 -26.07 -5.99
N PHE A 160 8.88 -27.23 -5.82
CA PHE A 160 8.18 -28.51 -5.90
C PHE A 160 8.89 -29.66 -5.18
N GLU A 161 8.08 -30.61 -4.72
CA GLU A 161 8.54 -31.84 -4.08
C GLU A 161 8.22 -33.08 -4.91
N GLN A 162 9.22 -33.95 -5.10
CA GLN A 162 9.00 -35.22 -5.79
C GLN A 162 8.15 -36.18 -4.93
N GLN A 163 6.99 -36.60 -5.44
CA GLN A 163 6.06 -37.51 -4.74
C GLN A 163 6.37 -38.99 -4.99
N GLY A 164 7.24 -39.28 -5.97
CA GLY A 164 7.69 -40.62 -6.35
C GLY A 164 7.51 -40.89 -7.85
N GLY A 165 8.45 -41.63 -8.45
CA GLY A 165 8.48 -41.81 -9.91
C GLY A 165 8.77 -40.48 -10.62
N ASN A 166 7.98 -40.15 -11.65
CA ASN A 166 8.13 -38.90 -12.42
C ASN A 166 7.04 -37.88 -12.06
N GLN A 167 6.55 -37.87 -10.81
CA GLN A 167 5.53 -36.94 -10.34
C GLN A 167 6.11 -35.95 -9.33
N TYR A 168 5.79 -34.68 -9.53
CA TYR A 168 6.23 -33.55 -8.71
C TYR A 168 5.01 -32.77 -8.25
N LYS A 169 4.95 -32.48 -6.95
CA LYS A 169 3.90 -31.65 -6.37
C LYS A 169 4.40 -30.23 -6.23
N ILE A 170 3.70 -29.27 -6.80
CA ILE A 170 4.02 -27.84 -6.69
C ILE A 170 3.79 -27.39 -5.24
N THR A 171 4.79 -26.77 -4.64
CA THR A 171 4.76 -26.23 -3.27
C THR A 171 4.80 -24.70 -3.26
N TRP A 172 5.25 -24.08 -4.34
CA TRP A 172 5.16 -22.64 -4.58
C TRP A 172 5.02 -22.37 -6.09
N SER A 173 4.17 -21.42 -6.46
CA SER A 173 4.00 -20.94 -7.84
C SER A 173 3.75 -19.44 -7.83
N PRO A 174 4.45 -18.63 -8.65
CA PRO A 174 4.35 -17.16 -8.67
C PRO A 174 2.98 -16.66 -9.15
N PHE A 175 2.12 -17.56 -9.65
CA PHE A 175 0.77 -17.27 -10.13
C PHE A 175 -0.32 -17.68 -9.15
N ASP A 176 0.05 -18.25 -8.00
CA ASP A 176 -0.87 -18.54 -6.92
C ASP A 176 -1.00 -17.33 -5.98
N VAL A 177 -2.23 -16.97 -5.61
CA VAL A 177 -2.58 -15.81 -4.79
C VAL A 177 -2.05 -15.90 -3.35
N GLU A 178 -1.70 -17.10 -2.86
CA GLU A 178 -1.14 -17.29 -1.52
C GLU A 178 0.41 -17.30 -1.49
N SER A 179 1.06 -17.18 -2.64
CA SER A 179 2.50 -17.44 -2.81
C SER A 179 3.38 -16.17 -2.73
N GLU A 180 3.11 -15.28 -1.79
CA GLU A 180 3.83 -14.00 -1.69
C GLU A 180 5.31 -14.19 -1.28
N SER A 181 6.20 -14.41 -2.26
CA SER A 181 7.64 -14.32 -2.03
C SER A 181 8.18 -13.01 -2.59
N LEU A 182 8.59 -12.11 -1.69
CA LEU A 182 9.52 -11.02 -1.97
C LEU A 182 10.97 -11.51 -2.10
N SER A 183 11.21 -12.82 -2.01
CA SER A 183 12.56 -13.37 -1.95
C SER A 183 13.08 -13.63 -3.35
N MET A 184 14.22 -13.01 -3.66
CA MET A 184 14.99 -13.36 -4.84
C MET A 184 15.59 -14.76 -4.66
N ALA A 185 15.48 -15.59 -5.69
CA ALA A 185 16.07 -16.92 -5.67
C ALA A 185 17.62 -16.82 -5.72
N PRO A 186 18.36 -17.82 -5.19
CA PRO A 186 19.82 -17.84 -5.23
C PRO A 186 20.42 -17.63 -6.63
N MET A 187 19.79 -18.17 -7.69
CA MET A 187 20.20 -17.95 -9.08
C MET A 187 20.11 -16.46 -9.45
N GLU A 188 19.00 -15.80 -9.13
CA GLU A 188 18.79 -14.38 -9.38
C GLU A 188 19.80 -13.52 -8.59
N LEU A 189 20.06 -13.86 -7.32
CA LEU A 189 21.07 -13.19 -6.50
C LEU A 189 22.49 -13.35 -7.07
N TYR A 190 22.84 -14.50 -7.66
CA TYR A 190 24.10 -14.66 -8.38
C TYR A 190 24.15 -13.75 -9.61
N LEU A 191 23.10 -13.70 -10.42
CA LEU A 191 23.03 -12.86 -11.62
C LEU A 191 23.07 -11.36 -11.28
N TRP A 192 22.48 -10.97 -10.15
CA TRP A 192 22.60 -9.63 -9.56
C TRP A 192 24.00 -9.32 -9.02
N GLY A 193 24.81 -10.34 -8.76
CA GLY A 193 26.13 -10.17 -8.16
C GLY A 193 26.12 -10.03 -6.65
N LEU A 194 25.11 -10.58 -5.99
CA LEU A 194 24.94 -10.54 -4.54
C LEU A 194 25.31 -11.89 -3.90
N LEU A 195 25.31 -12.98 -4.67
CA LEU A 195 25.63 -14.33 -4.20
C LEU A 195 26.76 -14.96 -5.02
N PRO A 196 27.77 -15.59 -4.39
CA PRO A 196 28.81 -16.30 -5.11
C PRO A 196 28.26 -17.61 -5.72
N ALA A 197 28.91 -18.08 -6.79
CA ALA A 197 28.42 -19.23 -7.56
C ALA A 197 28.38 -20.53 -6.74
N GLU A 198 29.32 -20.70 -5.80
CA GLU A 198 29.37 -21.87 -4.90
C GLU A 198 28.17 -21.95 -3.94
N ASP A 199 27.46 -20.84 -3.74
CA ASP A 199 26.31 -20.75 -2.86
C ASP A 199 24.98 -20.94 -3.61
N VAL A 200 24.98 -20.98 -4.94
CA VAL A 200 23.79 -21.28 -5.73
C VAL A 200 23.57 -22.80 -5.74
N PRO A 201 22.41 -23.30 -5.27
CA PRO A 201 22.11 -24.72 -5.34
C PRO A 201 21.95 -25.18 -6.78
N GLU A 202 22.11 -26.49 -6.98
CA GLU A 202 21.78 -27.15 -8.24
C GLU A 202 20.27 -26.99 -8.54
N THR A 203 19.93 -26.55 -9.75
CA THR A 203 18.54 -26.26 -10.16
C THR A 203 17.95 -27.44 -10.92
N THR A 204 16.79 -27.92 -10.46
CA THR A 204 16.02 -28.94 -11.17
C THR A 204 15.13 -28.30 -12.24
N VAL A 205 15.08 -28.89 -13.44
CA VAL A 205 14.26 -28.43 -14.57
C VAL A 205 13.23 -29.48 -14.94
N LEU A 206 11.96 -29.10 -14.93
CA LEU A 206 10.80 -29.90 -15.33
C LEU A 206 10.40 -29.53 -16.77
N HIS A 207 10.92 -30.26 -17.76
CA HIS A 207 10.64 -29.97 -19.16
C HIS A 207 9.18 -30.21 -19.51
N GLY A 208 8.59 -29.28 -20.26
CA GLY A 208 7.18 -29.34 -20.68
C GLY A 208 6.18 -28.95 -19.58
N VAL A 209 6.64 -28.36 -18.47
CA VAL A 209 5.79 -27.74 -17.45
C VAL A 209 5.88 -26.22 -17.60
N ASP A 210 4.73 -25.58 -17.81
CA ASP A 210 4.60 -24.12 -17.83
C ASP A 210 4.15 -23.64 -16.43
N PRO A 211 4.95 -22.83 -15.73
CA PRO A 211 4.59 -22.29 -14.42
C PRO A 211 3.26 -21.54 -14.40
N ARG A 212 2.86 -20.89 -15.51
CA ARG A 212 1.61 -20.10 -15.61
C ARG A 212 0.36 -20.94 -15.50
N ASP A 213 0.48 -22.22 -15.78
CA ASP A 213 -0.61 -23.19 -15.73
C ASP A 213 -0.64 -23.96 -14.40
N GLN A 214 0.22 -23.61 -13.42
CA GLN A 214 0.33 -24.36 -12.15
C GLN A 214 -0.06 -23.52 -10.92
N GLU A 215 -0.81 -24.14 -10.02
CA GLU A 215 -1.15 -23.64 -8.68
C GLU A 215 -0.47 -24.49 -7.59
N VAL A 216 -0.40 -23.99 -6.36
CA VAL A 216 0.14 -24.76 -5.24
C VAL A 216 -0.73 -25.98 -4.99
N GLY A 217 -0.10 -27.14 -4.85
CA GLY A 217 -0.77 -28.42 -4.64
C GLY A 217 -0.96 -29.25 -5.90
N ASP A 218 -0.78 -28.65 -7.09
CA ASP A 218 -0.82 -29.38 -8.36
C ASP A 218 0.24 -30.48 -8.40
N VAL A 219 -0.10 -31.60 -9.05
CA VAL A 219 0.81 -32.71 -9.29
C VAL A 219 1.08 -32.84 -10.77
N VAL A 220 2.30 -32.49 -11.18
CA VAL A 220 2.74 -32.48 -12.57
C VAL A 220 3.56 -33.72 -12.91
N THR A 221 3.53 -34.09 -14.19
CA THR A 221 4.39 -35.14 -14.77
C THR A 221 5.13 -34.55 -15.96
N PRO A 222 6.40 -34.11 -15.79
CA PRO A 222 7.16 -33.48 -16.86
C PRO A 222 7.51 -34.48 -17.98
N GLU A 223 7.76 -33.96 -19.18
CA GLU A 223 8.23 -34.76 -20.31
C GLU A 223 9.61 -35.38 -20.04
N SER A 224 10.47 -34.61 -19.39
CA SER A 224 11.76 -35.05 -18.88
C SER A 224 12.24 -34.16 -17.74
N VAL A 225 13.23 -34.62 -16.99
CA VAL A 225 13.83 -33.86 -15.89
C VAL A 225 15.32 -33.76 -16.12
N SER A 226 15.86 -32.56 -16.02
CA SER A 226 17.29 -32.31 -16.02
C SER A 226 17.70 -31.51 -14.80
N SER A 227 19.00 -31.38 -14.62
CA SER A 227 19.59 -30.61 -13.55
C SER A 227 20.66 -29.69 -14.13
N VAL A 228 20.73 -28.47 -13.60
CA VAL A 228 21.66 -27.43 -14.03
C VAL A 228 22.48 -26.95 -12.84
N THR A 229 23.80 -27.02 -12.97
CA THR A 229 24.73 -26.49 -11.96
C THR A 229 25.30 -25.14 -12.42
N MET A 230 25.87 -24.38 -11.48
CA MET A 230 26.63 -23.18 -11.86
C MET A 230 27.85 -23.48 -12.73
N ALA A 231 28.40 -24.70 -12.68
CA ALA A 231 29.48 -25.09 -13.57
C ALA A 231 28.99 -25.21 -15.03
N ASP A 232 27.76 -25.66 -15.25
CA ASP A 232 27.14 -25.73 -16.58
C ASP A 232 26.86 -24.32 -17.12
N VAL A 233 26.29 -23.45 -16.27
CA VAL A 233 26.07 -22.03 -16.60
C VAL A 233 27.37 -21.34 -17.00
N GLN A 234 28.42 -21.49 -16.19
CA GLN A 234 29.72 -20.86 -16.43
C GLN A 234 30.50 -21.49 -17.59
N ALA A 235 30.24 -22.75 -17.94
CA ALA A 235 30.85 -23.37 -19.11
C ALA A 235 30.38 -22.72 -20.42
N ILE A 236 29.15 -22.19 -20.45
CA ILE A 236 28.56 -21.51 -21.60
C ILE A 236 28.86 -20.00 -21.55
N HIS A 237 28.55 -19.36 -20.42
CA HIS A 237 28.55 -17.90 -20.30
C HIS A 237 29.82 -17.32 -19.71
N GLY A 238 30.71 -18.17 -19.17
CA GLY A 238 31.80 -17.74 -18.31
C GLY A 238 31.32 -17.35 -16.90
N PRO A 239 32.25 -17.05 -15.97
CA PRO A 239 31.90 -16.50 -14.67
C PRO A 239 31.32 -15.10 -14.81
N ARG A 240 30.43 -14.71 -13.89
CA ARG A 240 29.90 -13.34 -13.83
C ARG A 240 31.01 -12.31 -13.64
N VAL A 241 31.00 -11.25 -14.45
CA VAL A 241 31.90 -10.09 -14.31
C VAL A 241 31.07 -8.79 -14.29
N PRO A 242 31.21 -7.93 -13.26
CA PRO A 242 32.08 -8.10 -12.08
C PRO A 242 31.68 -9.31 -11.23
N SER A 243 32.61 -9.87 -10.47
CA SER A 243 32.26 -10.91 -9.50
C SER A 243 31.38 -10.33 -8.38
N PRO A 244 30.63 -11.15 -7.63
CA PRO A 244 29.78 -10.64 -6.55
C PRO A 244 30.51 -9.76 -5.52
N ALA A 245 31.77 -10.09 -5.20
CA ALA A 245 32.61 -9.30 -4.30
C ALA A 245 32.95 -7.89 -4.82
N ASN A 246 32.78 -7.62 -6.12
CA ASN A 246 33.07 -6.33 -6.76
C ASN A 246 31.84 -5.72 -7.45
N ALA A 247 30.70 -6.41 -7.41
CA ALA A 247 29.47 -5.91 -8.00
C ALA A 247 28.95 -4.73 -7.17
N SER A 248 28.30 -3.77 -7.82
CA SER A 248 27.56 -2.75 -7.06
C SER A 248 26.32 -3.39 -6.48
N SER A 249 26.12 -3.27 -5.16
CA SER A 249 24.84 -3.48 -4.49
C SER A 249 24.05 -2.19 -4.34
N ARG A 250 24.63 -1.06 -4.79
CA ARG A 250 24.12 0.30 -4.61
C ARG A 250 23.77 0.93 -5.95
N PHE A 251 22.51 1.30 -6.10
CA PHE A 251 21.98 1.92 -7.33
C PHE A 251 21.17 3.16 -6.99
N ARG A 252 21.27 4.18 -7.86
CA ARG A 252 20.45 5.38 -7.80
C ARG A 252 19.30 5.28 -8.78
N ILE A 253 18.07 5.41 -8.26
CA ILE A 253 16.86 5.35 -9.06
C ILE A 253 16.16 6.71 -9.03
N ALA A 254 15.83 7.24 -10.19
CA ALA A 254 14.92 8.38 -10.30
C ALA A 254 13.49 7.89 -10.41
N ALA A 255 12.60 8.43 -9.60
CA ALA A 255 11.17 8.19 -9.72
C ALA A 255 10.54 9.25 -10.63
N VAL A 256 9.81 8.80 -11.65
CA VAL A 256 9.21 9.66 -12.66
C VAL A 256 7.73 9.32 -12.78
N VAL A 257 6.86 10.30 -12.54
CA VAL A 257 5.42 10.19 -12.79
C VAL A 257 5.08 10.94 -14.05
N VAL A 258 4.50 10.25 -15.01
CA VAL A 258 4.03 10.80 -16.28
C VAL A 258 2.53 11.09 -16.17
N SER A 259 2.14 12.34 -16.41
CA SER A 259 0.74 12.77 -16.37
C SER A 259 0.28 13.26 -17.74
N ALA A 260 -0.79 12.67 -18.27
CA ALA A 260 -1.22 12.89 -19.65
C ALA A 260 -1.96 14.23 -19.81
N GLY A 261 -1.40 15.17 -20.57
CA GLY A 261 -2.07 16.42 -20.93
C GLY A 261 -2.41 17.36 -19.77
N ARG A 262 -1.99 17.02 -18.54
CA ARG A 262 -2.11 17.85 -17.34
C ARG A 262 -0.94 17.62 -16.40
N TRP A 263 -0.72 18.54 -15.48
CA TRP A 263 0.12 18.27 -14.33
C TRP A 263 -0.53 17.22 -13.42
N ALA A 264 0.30 16.43 -12.73
CA ALA A 264 -0.22 15.67 -11.61
C ALA A 264 -0.85 16.63 -10.56
N THR A 265 -1.76 16.18 -9.73
CA THR A 265 -2.25 17.00 -8.62
C THR A 265 -1.25 16.98 -7.46
N ASP A 266 -1.38 17.88 -6.49
CA ASP A 266 -0.53 17.86 -5.30
C ASP A 266 -0.72 16.54 -4.51
N ALA A 267 -1.94 15.98 -4.54
CA ALA A 267 -2.25 14.68 -3.93
C ALA A 267 -1.55 13.53 -4.67
N GLU A 268 -1.55 13.52 -6.00
CA GLU A 268 -0.83 12.50 -6.79
C GLU A 268 0.68 12.60 -6.58
N MET A 269 1.23 13.83 -6.53
CA MET A 269 2.64 14.04 -6.21
C MET A 269 2.98 13.56 -4.81
N ALA A 270 2.12 13.82 -3.83
CA ALA A 270 2.32 13.38 -2.45
C ALA A 270 2.25 11.84 -2.33
N PHE A 271 1.27 11.22 -2.97
CA PHE A 271 1.11 9.76 -3.03
C PHE A 271 2.37 9.10 -3.58
N TRP A 272 2.78 9.45 -4.80
CA TRP A 272 3.94 8.83 -5.44
C TRP A 272 5.24 9.13 -4.71
N SER A 273 5.40 10.34 -4.14
CA SER A 273 6.56 10.64 -3.29
C SER A 273 6.60 9.74 -2.05
N GLY A 274 5.44 9.44 -1.45
CA GLY A 274 5.34 8.51 -0.31
C GLY A 274 5.63 7.06 -0.70
N VAL A 275 5.17 6.62 -1.88
CA VAL A 275 5.52 5.29 -2.42
C VAL A 275 7.03 5.17 -2.60
N MET A 276 7.71 6.21 -3.10
CA MET A 276 9.16 6.19 -3.31
C MET A 276 9.97 6.24 -2.01
N GLU A 277 9.48 6.96 -1.00
CA GLU A 277 10.07 6.91 0.34
C GLU A 277 10.04 5.49 0.91
N ARG A 278 8.97 4.72 0.66
CA ARG A 278 8.88 3.31 1.09
C ARG A 278 9.81 2.36 0.33
N PHE A 279 10.23 2.71 -0.89
CA PHE A 279 11.18 1.90 -1.64
C PHE A 279 12.65 2.20 -1.29
N GLY A 280 12.97 3.38 -0.76
CA GLY A 280 14.32 3.72 -0.33
C GLY A 280 14.70 3.09 1.02
N VAL A 281 15.98 2.74 1.21
CA VAL A 281 16.52 2.32 2.52
C VAL A 281 17.09 3.55 3.26
N GLU A 282 16.66 3.80 4.50
CA GLU A 282 17.38 4.69 5.42
C GLU A 282 18.59 3.94 6.02
N GLU A 283 19.83 4.36 5.74
CA GLU A 283 20.96 3.95 6.59
C GLU A 283 21.02 4.84 7.83
N GLY A 284 21.08 4.19 9.00
CA GLY A 284 20.81 4.77 10.32
C GLY A 284 21.55 6.07 10.69
N THR A 285 20.83 6.94 11.41
CA THR A 285 21.36 8.11 12.13
C THR A 285 22.30 9.01 11.33
N ALA A 286 21.76 9.68 10.33
CA ALA A 286 21.85 11.14 10.15
C ALA A 286 21.46 11.47 8.72
N THR A 287 20.28 12.08 8.57
CA THR A 287 20.02 13.08 7.51
C THR A 287 20.34 12.65 6.08
N VAL A 288 19.31 12.24 5.35
CA VAL A 288 19.20 12.46 3.89
C VAL A 288 19.05 13.96 3.56
N LEU A 289 19.38 14.87 4.50
CA LEU A 289 19.23 16.31 4.36
C LEU A 289 20.52 17.12 4.55
N GLU A 290 21.60 16.60 5.17
CA GLU A 290 22.76 17.44 5.49
C GLU A 290 23.84 17.52 4.39
N HIS A 291 23.90 16.56 3.46
CA HIS A 291 24.76 16.71 2.28
C HIS A 291 24.04 17.27 1.04
N PHE A 292 22.71 17.39 1.12
CA PHE A 292 21.92 18.05 0.09
C PHE A 292 21.95 19.58 0.26
N ASP A 293 22.08 20.10 1.48
CA ASP A 293 22.00 21.55 1.76
C ASP A 293 23.22 22.39 1.32
N GLN A 294 24.41 21.81 1.08
CA GLN A 294 25.61 22.60 0.75
C GLN A 294 25.89 22.67 -0.76
N ALA A 295 25.49 21.67 -1.54
CA ALA A 295 25.74 21.60 -2.98
C ALA A 295 24.64 22.26 -3.83
N LEU A 296 23.45 22.46 -3.24
CA LEU A 296 22.34 23.23 -3.82
C LEU A 296 22.60 24.76 -3.83
N ALA A 297 23.67 25.25 -3.19
CA ALA A 297 23.97 26.69 -3.08
C ALA A 297 24.81 27.25 -4.24
N ASP A 298 25.57 26.42 -4.97
CA ASP A 298 26.77 26.93 -5.64
C ASP A 298 26.71 27.07 -7.18
N GLU A 299 25.81 26.43 -7.94
CA GLU A 299 25.80 26.68 -9.41
C GLU A 299 24.46 26.60 -10.18
N PHE A 300 23.38 26.02 -9.61
CA PHE A 300 22.01 26.06 -10.17
C PHE A 300 20.88 26.09 -9.11
N GLY A 301 21.20 25.85 -7.85
CA GLY A 301 21.42 24.45 -7.47
C GLY A 301 20.14 23.62 -7.33
N GLN A 302 19.93 22.69 -8.27
CA GLN A 302 19.09 21.51 -8.09
C GLN A 302 19.71 20.28 -8.78
N ALA A 303 19.99 19.25 -7.99
CA ALA A 303 20.26 17.89 -8.42
C ALA A 303 18.99 17.04 -8.20
N PRO A 304 18.82 15.95 -8.95
CA PRO A 304 17.53 15.28 -9.10
C PRO A 304 17.29 14.26 -7.98
N PRO A 305 16.04 13.82 -7.75
CA PRO A 305 15.70 12.91 -6.67
C PRO A 305 16.32 11.52 -6.89
N THR A 306 17.19 11.07 -5.97
CA THR A 306 17.81 9.73 -6.01
C THR A 306 17.33 8.89 -4.82
N ALA A 307 16.66 7.76 -5.08
CA ALA A 307 16.58 6.69 -4.09
C ALA A 307 17.86 5.84 -4.17
N THR A 308 18.50 5.55 -3.03
CA THR A 308 19.64 4.62 -2.95
C THR A 308 19.17 3.31 -2.34
N PHE A 309 19.36 2.20 -3.05
CA PHE A 309 19.09 0.86 -2.55
C PHE A 309 20.40 0.20 -2.09
N ASP A 310 20.42 -0.50 -0.96
CA ASP A 310 21.57 -1.36 -0.58
C ASP A 310 21.07 -2.77 -0.26
N TYR A 311 21.43 -3.73 -1.12
CA TYR A 311 20.91 -5.10 -1.05
C TYR A 311 21.65 -6.03 -0.05
N LEU A 312 22.77 -5.59 0.53
CA LEU A 312 23.68 -6.46 1.30
C LEU A 312 23.28 -6.70 2.78
N THR A 313 22.20 -6.10 3.29
CA THR A 313 21.74 -6.33 4.67
C THR A 313 20.78 -7.52 4.84
N GLN A 314 20.40 -8.22 3.76
CA GLN A 314 19.47 -9.36 3.82
C GLN A 314 20.06 -10.67 3.22
N GLY A 315 21.33 -10.96 3.54
CA GLY A 315 22.00 -12.21 3.13
C GLY A 315 21.94 -13.33 4.18
N ARG A 316 21.23 -14.43 3.81
CA ARG A 316 21.30 -15.81 4.31
C ARG A 316 21.52 -16.06 5.82
N GLY A 317 20.43 -16.47 6.44
CA GLY A 317 20.36 -17.23 7.68
C GLY A 317 18.93 -17.09 8.17
N GLU A 318 18.24 -18.21 8.38
CA GLU A 318 16.91 -18.31 9.00
C GLU A 318 16.19 -16.97 9.21
N MET A 319 15.12 -16.69 8.44
CA MET A 319 14.16 -15.65 8.81
C MET A 319 13.52 -16.01 10.17
N ASN A 320 14.26 -15.82 11.26
CA ASN A 320 13.72 -15.08 12.38
C ASN A 320 13.71 -13.63 11.91
N SER A 321 12.51 -13.19 11.54
CA SER A 321 12.16 -11.78 11.34
C SER A 321 12.76 -10.93 12.46
N THR A 322 13.83 -10.19 12.17
CA THR A 322 14.31 -9.15 13.11
C THR A 322 15.05 -7.99 12.45
N LEU A 323 14.94 -7.83 11.13
CA LEU A 323 15.42 -6.64 10.42
C LEU A 323 14.41 -6.21 9.35
N ALA A 324 13.22 -5.85 9.83
CA ALA A 324 12.36 -4.90 9.19
C ALA A 324 12.02 -3.87 10.26
N GLY A 325 12.36 -2.61 10.04
CA GLY A 325 11.36 -1.59 10.37
C GLY A 325 10.22 -1.89 9.43
N GLU A 326 9.35 -2.81 9.82
CA GLU A 326 8.09 -3.01 9.14
C GLU A 326 7.47 -1.62 9.09
N SER A 327 7.21 -1.09 7.90
CA SER A 327 6.02 -0.27 7.74
C SER A 327 4.90 -1.20 8.14
N HIS A 328 4.61 -1.27 9.43
CA HIS A 328 3.47 -2.00 9.92
C HIS A 328 2.29 -1.37 9.20
N ASP A 329 1.72 -2.11 8.24
CA ASP A 329 0.43 -1.81 7.68
C ASP A 329 -0.54 -2.11 8.83
N LEU A 330 -0.59 -1.21 9.83
CA LEU A 330 -1.35 -1.35 11.08
C LEU A 330 -2.83 -1.11 10.83
N ALA A 331 -3.34 -1.66 9.74
CA ALA A 331 -4.76 -1.76 9.52
C ALA A 331 -5.46 -2.54 10.64
N GLY A 332 -4.74 -3.39 11.38
CA GLY A 332 -5.20 -3.98 12.65
C GLY A 332 -5.47 -3.00 13.79
N LEU A 333 -5.03 -1.73 13.71
CA LEU A 333 -5.47 -0.69 14.65
C LEU A 333 -6.84 -0.11 14.29
N THR A 334 -7.36 -0.39 13.10
CA THR A 334 -8.71 0.02 12.70
C THR A 334 -9.73 -0.74 13.52
N GLY A 335 -10.56 -0.02 14.26
CA GLY A 335 -11.59 -0.63 15.09
C GLY A 335 -12.06 0.25 16.23
N ALA A 336 -12.97 -0.30 17.03
CA ALA A 336 -13.41 0.33 18.26
C ALA A 336 -12.57 -0.16 19.44
N TRP A 337 -11.93 0.78 20.12
CA TRP A 337 -11.06 0.61 21.27
C TRP A 337 -11.74 1.18 22.51
N HIS A 338 -11.57 0.53 23.65
CA HIS A 338 -12.18 0.94 24.91
C HIS A 338 -11.27 0.63 26.09
N ASP A 339 -11.46 1.33 27.19
CA ASP A 339 -10.85 0.94 28.47
C ASP A 339 -11.82 0.04 29.25
N PRO A 340 -11.48 -1.22 29.55
CA PRO A 340 -12.35 -2.13 30.31
C PRO A 340 -12.76 -1.61 31.69
N ALA A 341 -11.99 -0.71 32.30
CA ALA A 341 -12.29 -0.07 33.58
C ALA A 341 -13.33 1.06 33.46
N SER A 342 -13.70 1.48 32.24
CA SER A 342 -14.66 2.54 31.99
C SER A 342 -15.75 2.10 31.00
N SER A 343 -17.01 2.44 31.30
CA SER A 343 -18.16 2.03 30.47
C SER A 343 -18.76 3.23 29.75
N GLY A 344 -19.12 3.04 28.48
CA GLY A 344 -19.79 4.05 27.65
C GLY A 344 -18.85 5.05 26.96
N GLN A 345 -17.53 4.83 27.00
CA GLN A 345 -16.55 5.69 26.37
C GLN A 345 -15.41 4.91 25.70
N GLY A 346 -14.78 5.50 24.69
CA GLY A 346 -13.73 4.86 23.91
C GLY A 346 -13.37 5.61 22.64
N PHE A 347 -12.62 4.94 21.78
CA PHE A 347 -12.12 5.47 20.52
C PHE A 347 -12.53 4.60 19.35
N ASN A 348 -12.96 5.21 18.24
CA ASN A 348 -13.06 4.52 16.96
C ASN A 348 -11.91 5.01 16.09
N LEU A 349 -10.95 4.13 15.82
CA LEU A 349 -9.73 4.45 15.08
C LEU A 349 -9.77 3.83 13.69
N GLN A 350 -9.19 4.52 12.72
CA GLN A 350 -9.24 4.14 11.30
C GLN A 350 -7.89 4.39 10.65
N MET A 351 -7.30 3.32 10.11
CA MET A 351 -6.10 3.40 9.29
C MET A 351 -6.51 3.63 7.83
N ALA A 352 -6.04 4.71 7.24
CA ALA A 352 -6.17 5.01 5.82
C ALA A 352 -4.79 5.07 5.16
N PRO A 353 -4.69 5.03 3.82
CA PRO A 353 -3.42 5.23 3.13
C PRO A 353 -2.70 6.53 3.51
N SER A 354 -3.47 7.55 3.94
CA SER A 354 -2.98 8.85 4.37
C SER A 354 -2.52 8.89 5.84
N GLY A 355 -2.79 7.86 6.64
CA GLY A 355 -2.47 7.81 8.06
C GLY A 355 -3.62 7.35 8.96
N LEU A 356 -3.39 7.36 10.28
CA LEU A 356 -4.40 7.03 11.29
C LEU A 356 -5.24 8.26 11.64
N PHE A 357 -6.55 8.10 11.68
CA PHE A 357 -7.46 9.11 12.26
C PHE A 357 -8.51 8.40 13.12
N GLY A 358 -9.40 9.16 13.75
CA GLY A 358 -10.47 8.55 14.52
C GLY A 358 -11.35 9.51 15.27
N TYR A 359 -12.13 8.96 16.20
CA TYR A 359 -13.12 9.66 16.99
C TYR A 359 -13.05 9.19 18.43
N TYR A 360 -13.23 10.11 19.38
CA TYR A 360 -13.54 9.77 20.78
C TYR A 360 -15.03 9.93 21.01
N TYR A 361 -15.65 8.96 21.68
CA TYR A 361 -16.99 9.05 22.22
C TYR A 361 -16.93 8.78 23.72
N GLY A 362 -17.59 9.59 24.54
CA GLY A 362 -17.59 9.40 25.98
C GLY A 362 -18.10 10.61 26.72
N TYR A 363 -17.50 10.90 27.87
CA TYR A 363 -17.96 11.96 28.75
C TYR A 363 -16.85 12.95 29.10
N SER A 364 -17.24 14.19 29.41
CA SER A 364 -16.40 15.14 30.13
C SER A 364 -16.26 14.78 31.61
N ASP A 365 -15.33 15.40 32.32
CA ASP A 365 -15.19 15.20 33.78
C ASP A 365 -16.43 15.67 34.57
N ALA A 366 -17.28 16.49 33.94
CA ALA A 366 -18.56 16.91 34.48
C ALA A 366 -19.70 15.89 34.24
N GLY A 367 -19.44 14.81 33.49
CA GLY A 367 -20.41 13.78 33.12
C GLY A 367 -21.31 14.16 31.94
N GLU A 368 -20.97 15.21 31.20
CA GLU A 368 -21.68 15.60 29.97
C GLU A 368 -21.15 14.82 28.76
N ASP A 369 -22.02 14.48 27.81
CA ASP A 369 -21.65 13.78 26.58
C ASP A 369 -20.57 14.58 25.81
N LEU A 370 -19.53 13.88 25.38
CA LEU A 370 -18.39 14.45 24.69
C LEU A 370 -18.04 13.60 23.47
N TRP A 371 -18.09 14.24 22.30
CA TRP A 371 -17.69 13.64 21.04
C TRP A 371 -16.60 14.49 20.39
N LEU A 372 -15.47 13.86 20.07
CA LEU A 372 -14.30 14.53 19.50
C LEU A 372 -13.88 13.85 18.20
N VAL A 373 -13.52 14.67 17.22
CA VAL A 373 -12.88 14.24 15.98
C VAL A 373 -11.39 14.42 16.13
N LEU A 374 -10.61 13.40 15.77
CA LEU A 374 -9.15 13.43 15.86
C LEU A 374 -8.54 13.88 14.54
N ASP A 375 -7.40 14.58 14.64
CA ASP A 375 -6.58 14.95 13.49
C ASP A 375 -5.94 13.71 12.82
N LEU A 376 -5.38 13.89 11.62
CA LEU A 376 -4.69 12.83 10.90
C LEU A 376 -3.25 12.65 11.42
N HIS A 377 -2.86 11.41 11.72
CA HIS A 377 -1.49 11.00 12.01
C HIS A 377 -0.89 10.36 10.76
N GLU A 378 -0.07 11.12 10.03
CA GLU A 378 0.49 10.71 8.73
C GLU A 378 1.77 9.84 8.84
N GLN A 379 2.35 9.72 10.03
CA GLN A 379 3.60 8.99 10.24
C GLN A 379 3.36 7.50 10.51
N ALA A 380 4.39 6.68 10.30
CA ALA A 380 4.36 5.29 10.73
C ALA A 380 4.25 5.23 12.26
N ILE A 381 3.39 4.33 12.75
CA ILE A 381 3.21 4.10 14.18
C ILE A 381 4.15 2.96 14.59
N GLU A 382 5.01 3.24 15.56
CA GLU A 382 5.90 2.24 16.18
C GLU A 382 5.29 1.80 17.51
N PHE A 383 5.22 0.48 17.76
CA PHE A 383 4.72 -0.02 19.05
C PHE A 383 5.67 0.38 20.19
N GLY A 384 5.09 0.86 21.30
CA GLY A 384 5.81 1.38 22.46
C GLY A 384 6.28 2.82 22.32
N GLU A 385 6.05 3.48 21.18
CA GLU A 385 6.37 4.90 21.00
C GLU A 385 5.08 5.74 20.97
N PRO A 386 4.94 6.75 21.86
CA PRO A 386 3.74 7.55 21.93
C PRO A 386 3.66 8.58 20.80
N PHE A 387 2.47 8.79 20.25
CA PHE A 387 2.19 9.85 19.28
C PHE A 387 0.95 10.67 19.67
N THR A 388 0.91 11.94 19.30
CA THR A 388 -0.14 12.88 19.73
C THR A 388 -0.93 13.47 18.58
N LEU A 389 -2.25 13.28 18.62
CA LEU A 389 -3.22 13.90 17.73
C LEU A 389 -3.91 15.09 18.40
N LYS A 390 -4.32 16.07 17.60
CA LYS A 390 -5.26 17.08 18.09
C LYS A 390 -6.66 16.50 18.11
N ALA A 391 -7.46 16.95 19.07
CA ALA A 391 -8.87 16.57 19.19
C ALA A 391 -9.72 17.82 19.05
N PHE A 392 -10.76 17.74 18.22
CA PHE A 392 -11.65 18.84 17.89
C PHE A 392 -13.07 18.51 18.34
N ALA A 393 -13.73 19.48 18.99
CA ALA A 393 -15.13 19.39 19.34
C ALA A 393 -15.96 20.22 18.35
N GLY A 394 -17.09 19.67 17.92
CA GLY A 394 -18.15 20.49 17.35
C GLY A 394 -18.75 21.36 18.45
N THR A 395 -18.46 22.65 18.45
CA THR A 395 -18.98 23.58 19.47
C THR A 395 -20.44 23.94 19.24
N SER A 396 -20.95 23.72 18.02
CA SER A 396 -22.34 23.82 17.58
C SER A 396 -22.44 23.41 16.10
N GLY A 397 -23.65 23.20 15.61
CA GLY A 397 -23.93 22.99 14.19
C GLY A 397 -25.40 22.66 14.02
N VAL A 398 -25.99 23.04 12.90
CA VAL A 398 -27.27 22.46 12.46
C VAL A 398 -26.97 21.58 11.28
N PHE A 399 -27.63 20.41 11.20
CA PHE A 399 -27.51 19.55 10.05
C PHE A 399 -27.90 20.33 8.78
N GLY A 400 -27.01 20.37 7.79
CA GLY A 400 -27.08 21.24 6.60
C GLY A 400 -26.20 22.52 6.64
N ALA A 401 -25.59 22.87 7.78
CA ALA A 401 -24.58 23.93 7.90
C ALA A 401 -23.66 23.66 9.12
N PRO A 402 -22.72 22.69 9.01
CA PRO A 402 -21.80 22.40 10.10
C PRO A 402 -20.90 23.61 10.38
N ASN A 403 -20.72 23.98 11.65
CA ASN A 403 -19.73 25.01 12.01
C ASN A 403 -18.32 24.42 12.02
N GLU A 404 -17.30 25.27 11.93
CA GLU A 404 -15.92 24.85 12.08
C GLU A 404 -15.69 24.18 13.46
N ALA A 405 -15.13 22.97 13.42
CA ALA A 405 -14.73 22.27 14.63
C ALA A 405 -13.64 23.07 15.35
N THR A 406 -13.78 23.25 16.66
CA THR A 406 -12.80 24.00 17.45
C THR A 406 -11.86 23.02 18.15
N GLU A 407 -10.57 23.32 18.18
CA GLU A 407 -9.59 22.51 18.92
C GLU A 407 -10.02 22.43 20.39
N TRP A 408 -10.39 21.24 20.84
CA TRP A 408 -10.82 20.96 22.21
C TRP A 408 -9.62 20.59 23.08
N GLY A 409 -8.65 19.88 22.51
CA GLY A 409 -7.50 19.35 23.22
C GLY A 409 -6.63 18.48 22.34
N ARG A 410 -5.99 17.49 22.96
CA ARG A 410 -5.11 16.53 22.30
C ARG A 410 -5.31 15.15 22.91
N VAL A 411 -5.05 14.12 22.12
CA VAL A 411 -4.95 12.73 22.60
C VAL A 411 -3.56 12.21 22.27
N THR A 412 -2.89 11.61 23.23
CA THR A 412 -1.66 10.85 23.00
C THR A 412 -2.00 9.37 23.05
N PHE A 413 -1.61 8.63 22.03
CA PHE A 413 -1.72 7.17 21.99
C PHE A 413 -0.34 6.55 22.12
N GLU A 414 -0.26 5.39 22.78
CA GLU A 414 0.88 4.49 22.77
C GLU A 414 0.34 3.07 22.62
N PHE A 415 0.56 2.43 21.47
CA PHE A 415 0.13 1.04 21.30
C PHE A 415 1.27 0.11 21.69
N GLN A 416 1.02 -0.87 22.55
CA GLN A 416 1.99 -1.92 22.85
C GLN A 416 1.84 -3.12 21.92
N SER A 417 0.64 -3.31 21.36
CA SER A 417 0.34 -4.33 20.34
C SER A 417 -0.96 -4.02 19.60
N CYS A 418 -1.37 -4.93 18.73
CA CYS A 418 -2.67 -4.91 18.03
C CYS A 418 -3.88 -5.09 18.96
N GLN A 419 -3.66 -5.49 20.21
CA GLN A 419 -4.72 -5.80 21.16
C GLN A 419 -4.62 -4.95 22.43
N GLU A 420 -3.55 -4.15 22.57
CA GLU A 420 -3.24 -3.41 23.78
C GLU A 420 -2.68 -2.03 23.41
N GLY A 421 -3.26 -0.98 23.97
CA GLY A 421 -2.77 0.38 23.85
C GLY A 421 -3.10 1.20 25.08
N GLU A 422 -2.55 2.39 25.16
CA GLU A 422 -2.89 3.41 26.14
C GLU A 422 -3.29 4.69 25.40
N ALA A 423 -4.24 5.44 25.97
CA ALA A 423 -4.56 6.78 25.49
C ALA A 423 -4.63 7.79 26.64
N LEU A 424 -4.10 8.98 26.39
CA LEU A 424 -4.16 10.13 27.28
C LEU A 424 -4.87 11.29 26.59
N LEU A 425 -6.13 11.52 26.96
CA LEU A 425 -6.93 12.63 26.46
C LEU A 425 -6.78 13.84 27.38
N THR A 426 -6.28 14.96 26.85
CA THR A 426 -6.04 16.20 27.61
C THR A 426 -6.74 17.38 26.93
N SER A 427 -7.56 18.12 27.68
CA SER A 427 -8.19 19.35 27.17
C SER A 427 -7.16 20.46 26.95
N HIS A 428 -7.47 21.43 26.09
CA HIS A 428 -6.55 22.53 25.77
C HIS A 428 -6.16 23.37 27.00
N SER A 429 -7.03 23.47 28.02
CA SER A 429 -6.72 24.17 29.27
C SER A 429 -5.87 23.32 30.23
N GLY A 430 -5.78 22.01 30.00
CA GLY A 430 -5.10 21.06 30.88
C GLY A 430 -5.87 20.72 32.15
N ASP A 431 -7.11 21.21 32.29
CA ASP A 431 -7.94 20.98 33.48
C ASP A 431 -8.67 19.63 33.46
N GLN A 432 -8.79 19.01 32.27
CA GLN A 432 -9.37 17.68 32.10
C GLN A 432 -8.31 16.76 31.49
N VAL A 433 -8.05 15.65 32.17
CA VAL A 433 -7.07 14.63 31.80
C VAL A 433 -7.70 13.27 32.07
N GLN A 434 -7.83 12.45 31.03
CA GLN A 434 -8.35 11.08 31.13
C GLN A 434 -7.35 10.10 30.54
N GLU A 435 -7.08 9.05 31.29
CA GLU A 435 -6.19 7.94 30.92
C GLU A 435 -7.08 6.72 30.60
N PHE A 436 -6.70 5.98 29.57
CA PHE A 436 -7.43 4.81 29.08
C PHE A 436 -6.48 3.65 28.83
N ASP A 437 -6.77 2.49 29.42
CA ASP A 437 -6.11 1.22 29.12
C ASP A 437 -6.84 0.51 27.96
N LEU A 438 -6.48 0.82 26.72
CA LEU A 438 -7.22 0.43 25.53
C LEU A 438 -7.13 -1.07 25.18
N LYS A 439 -8.30 -1.66 24.95
CA LYS A 439 -8.54 -2.98 24.34
C LYS A 439 -9.55 -2.88 23.18
N PRO A 440 -9.46 -3.71 22.14
CA PRO A 440 -10.49 -3.76 21.09
C PRO A 440 -11.82 -4.32 21.62
N ILE A 441 -12.95 -3.73 21.20
CA ILE A 441 -14.32 -4.10 21.66
C ILE A 441 -14.82 -5.39 21.01
N ALA A 442 -14.42 -5.68 19.78
CA ALA A 442 -14.72 -6.93 19.09
C ALA A 442 -13.68 -7.18 18.00
N LEU A 443 -13.26 -8.44 17.85
CA LEU A 443 -12.43 -8.89 16.74
C LEU A 443 -13.34 -9.04 15.51
N VAL A 444 -13.17 -8.18 14.51
CA VAL A 444 -13.83 -8.35 13.21
C VAL A 444 -13.09 -9.47 12.48
N ASP A 445 -13.81 -10.53 12.12
CA ASP A 445 -13.26 -11.69 11.40
C ASP A 445 -12.76 -11.20 10.02
N GLY A 446 -11.49 -11.42 9.71
CA GLY A 446 -10.83 -10.88 8.50
C GLY A 446 -10.15 -9.51 8.63
N ALA A 447 -10.32 -8.78 9.73
CA ALA A 447 -9.52 -7.58 10.08
C ALA A 447 -8.63 -7.78 11.33
N SER A 448 -8.91 -8.86 12.09
CA SER A 448 -8.12 -9.26 13.24
C SER A 448 -7.14 -10.37 12.86
N GLN A 449 -5.85 -10.07 13.00
CA GLN A 449 -4.77 -11.06 13.06
C GLN A 449 -3.87 -10.72 14.26
N GLU A 450 -3.18 -11.72 14.81
CA GLU A 450 -2.24 -11.54 15.94
C GLU A 450 -1.15 -10.48 15.63
N ASP A 451 -0.89 -10.20 14.35
CA ASP A 451 0.22 -9.36 13.87
C ASP A 451 -0.20 -8.07 13.13
N CYS A 452 -1.44 -7.58 13.27
CA CYS A 452 -1.97 -6.35 12.64
C CYS A 452 -2.03 -6.31 11.09
N ARG A 453 -1.67 -7.39 10.39
CA ARG A 453 -1.60 -7.43 8.92
C ARG A 453 -2.96 -7.63 8.26
N LEU A 454 -3.27 -6.83 7.24
CA LEU A 454 -4.36 -7.11 6.30
C LEU A 454 -3.98 -8.25 5.36
N LEU A 455 -4.98 -9.06 4.98
CA LEU A 455 -4.94 -9.78 3.72
C LEU A 455 -5.10 -8.74 2.60
N HIS A 456 -4.09 -8.57 1.76
CA HIS A 456 -4.20 -7.78 0.54
C HIS A 456 -5.18 -8.48 -0.41
N ARG A 457 -6.26 -7.79 -0.78
CA ARG A 457 -7.07 -8.21 -1.92
C ARG A 457 -6.67 -7.35 -3.11
N THR A 458 -5.96 -7.95 -4.07
CA THR A 458 -5.66 -7.33 -5.37
C THR A 458 -6.85 -7.48 -6.30
N ASP A 459 -7.91 -6.71 -6.04
CA ASP A 459 -8.86 -6.40 -7.10
C ASP A 459 -8.37 -5.12 -7.78
N GLY A 460 -8.37 -5.12 -9.12
CA GLY A 460 -7.72 -4.12 -9.95
C GLY A 460 -8.06 -2.68 -9.59
N ALA A 461 -7.11 -1.79 -9.84
CA ALA A 461 -7.28 -0.35 -9.71
C ALA A 461 -8.33 0.19 -10.70
N ASP A 462 -9.60 0.05 -10.35
CA ASP A 462 -10.63 1.02 -10.70
C ASP A 462 -10.93 1.88 -9.47
N ALA A 463 -11.18 3.17 -9.70
CA ALA A 463 -11.40 4.15 -8.65
C ALA A 463 -12.50 3.70 -7.67
N MET A 464 -12.09 3.12 -6.53
CA MET A 464 -13.01 2.67 -5.51
C MET A 464 -13.61 3.86 -4.79
N VAL A 465 -14.94 3.84 -4.58
CA VAL A 465 -15.67 4.88 -3.85
C VAL A 465 -15.30 4.79 -2.36
N ASN A 466 -14.57 5.78 -1.84
CA ASN A 466 -14.14 5.82 -0.44
C ASN A 466 -15.26 6.34 0.48
N LEU A 467 -16.09 5.46 1.02
CA LEU A 467 -17.24 5.81 1.86
C LEU A 467 -16.93 5.82 3.37
N ASN A 468 -15.65 5.85 3.74
CA ASN A 468 -15.20 5.87 5.14
C ASN A 468 -15.61 7.20 5.79
N ALA A 469 -16.70 7.18 6.54
CA ALA A 469 -17.23 8.36 7.20
C ALA A 469 -18.23 8.00 8.30
N ALA A 470 -18.49 8.99 9.15
CA ALA A 470 -19.71 9.03 9.95
C ALA A 470 -20.86 9.60 9.09
N TRP A 471 -21.91 8.81 8.93
CA TRP A 471 -23.14 9.16 8.22
C TRP A 471 -24.28 9.34 9.22
N HIS A 472 -25.19 10.28 8.98
CA HIS A 472 -26.30 10.57 9.87
C HIS A 472 -27.53 10.97 9.07
N ASP A 473 -28.72 10.84 9.65
CA ASP A 473 -29.93 11.41 9.06
C ASP A 473 -30.22 12.80 9.66
N PRO A 474 -30.16 13.90 8.88
CA PRO A 474 -30.39 15.27 9.35
C PRO A 474 -31.74 15.49 10.06
N GLN A 475 -32.74 14.66 9.80
CA GLN A 475 -34.08 14.75 10.39
C GLN A 475 -34.17 14.08 11.77
N THR A 476 -33.14 13.33 12.15
CA THR A 476 -33.06 12.62 13.43
C THR A 476 -31.82 13.04 14.21
N SER A 477 -31.79 12.81 15.52
CA SER A 477 -30.67 13.21 16.37
C SER A 477 -30.26 12.05 17.26
N GLY A 478 -28.94 11.88 17.46
CA GLY A 478 -28.39 10.81 18.29
C GLY A 478 -28.32 9.44 17.61
N GLN A 479 -28.53 9.37 16.29
CA GLN A 479 -28.42 8.12 15.52
C GLN A 479 -27.61 8.32 14.23
N GLY A 480 -26.98 7.25 13.75
CA GLY A 480 -26.17 7.29 12.55
C GLY A 480 -25.38 6.01 12.32
N TRP A 481 -24.54 6.07 11.30
CA TRP A 481 -23.68 4.99 10.85
C TRP A 481 -22.22 5.42 10.91
N ASN A 482 -21.35 4.49 11.27
CA ASN A 482 -19.91 4.60 11.01
C ASN A 482 -19.55 3.47 10.06
N LEU A 483 -19.17 3.83 8.84
CA LEU A 483 -18.87 2.86 7.80
C LEU A 483 -17.38 2.85 7.50
N VAL A 484 -16.83 1.65 7.35
CA VAL A 484 -15.40 1.42 7.20
C VAL A 484 -15.17 0.38 6.11
N ARG A 485 -14.41 0.79 5.09
CA ARG A 485 -13.89 -0.07 4.05
C ARG A 485 -12.46 -0.49 4.38
N THR A 486 -12.22 -1.78 4.28
CA THR A 486 -10.91 -2.44 4.41
C THR A 486 -10.64 -3.28 3.17
N THR A 487 -9.46 -3.89 3.08
CA THR A 487 -9.16 -4.87 2.01
C THR A 487 -9.97 -6.17 2.15
N ALA A 488 -10.46 -6.49 3.35
CA ALA A 488 -11.30 -7.66 3.58
C ALA A 488 -12.75 -7.45 3.10
N GLY A 489 -13.22 -6.20 3.08
CA GLY A 489 -14.58 -5.81 2.71
C GLY A 489 -15.00 -4.51 3.40
N MET A 490 -16.27 -4.12 3.22
CA MET A 490 -16.87 -2.98 3.93
C MET A 490 -17.74 -3.49 5.08
N PHE A 491 -17.59 -2.88 6.25
CA PHE A 491 -18.42 -3.13 7.42
C PHE A 491 -18.78 -1.80 8.08
N GLY A 492 -19.63 -1.84 9.09
CA GLY A 492 -20.00 -0.65 9.82
C GLY A 492 -20.68 -0.90 11.14
N TYR A 493 -20.94 0.20 11.83
CA TYR A 493 -21.64 0.27 13.09
C TYR A 493 -22.85 1.17 12.93
N PHE A 494 -23.99 0.72 13.42
CA PHE A 494 -25.15 1.58 13.63
C PHE A 494 -25.27 1.91 15.12
N TYR A 495 -25.49 3.17 15.42
CA TYR A 495 -25.85 3.67 16.74
C TYR A 495 -27.16 4.42 16.63
N GLY A 496 -28.09 4.18 17.55
CA GLY A 496 -29.39 4.84 17.54
C GLY A 496 -30.28 4.35 18.65
N TYR A 497 -31.58 4.21 18.35
CA TYR A 497 -32.58 3.82 19.33
C TYR A 497 -33.54 2.77 18.77
N THR A 498 -34.07 1.91 19.65
CA THR A 498 -35.19 1.02 19.33
C THR A 498 -36.48 1.81 19.14
N ALA A 499 -37.53 1.16 18.64
CA ALA A 499 -38.85 1.78 18.48
C ALA A 499 -39.44 2.33 19.80
N ASP A 500 -39.02 1.77 20.93
CA ASP A 500 -39.43 2.20 22.27
C ASP A 500 -38.53 3.30 22.86
N GLY A 501 -37.49 3.72 22.14
CA GLY A 501 -36.57 4.80 22.52
C GLY A 501 -35.37 4.37 23.36
N GLU A 502 -35.13 3.06 23.50
CA GLU A 502 -33.95 2.54 24.20
C GLU A 502 -32.71 2.59 23.30
N PRO A 503 -31.51 2.89 23.82
CA PRO A 503 -30.29 2.89 23.02
C PRO A 503 -30.04 1.55 22.31
N LEU A 504 -29.65 1.62 21.04
CA LEU A 504 -29.41 0.48 20.17
C LEU A 504 -28.05 0.61 19.49
N TRP A 505 -27.26 -0.46 19.55
CA TRP A 505 -25.97 -0.58 18.89
C TRP A 505 -25.94 -1.87 18.10
N LEU A 506 -25.63 -1.76 16.81
CA LEU A 506 -25.57 -2.89 15.89
C LEU A 506 -24.25 -2.87 15.13
N VAL A 507 -23.76 -4.05 14.80
CA VAL A 507 -22.57 -4.25 13.96
C VAL A 507 -23.01 -4.91 12.67
N THR A 508 -22.50 -4.48 11.51
CA THR A 508 -22.80 -5.17 10.26
C THR A 508 -21.90 -6.39 10.10
N LYS A 509 -22.41 -7.44 9.45
CA LYS A 509 -21.52 -8.40 8.77
C LYS A 509 -20.80 -7.70 7.62
N GLU A 510 -19.58 -8.12 7.32
CA GLU A 510 -18.80 -7.64 6.19
C GLU A 510 -19.52 -7.91 4.86
N VAL A 511 -19.52 -6.91 3.99
CA VAL A 511 -19.92 -7.05 2.58
C VAL A 511 -18.65 -7.10 1.74
N ILE A 512 -18.59 -8.17 0.94
CA ILE A 512 -17.48 -8.47 0.05
C ILE A 512 -17.89 -8.12 -1.38
N GLY A 513 -17.20 -7.16 -2.00
CA GLY A 513 -17.41 -6.73 -3.40
C GLY A 513 -17.30 -5.21 -3.59
N ASP A 514 -17.34 -4.76 -4.83
CA ASP A 514 -17.31 -3.34 -5.18
C ASP A 514 -18.64 -2.67 -4.87
N ILE A 515 -18.56 -1.52 -4.21
CA ILE A 515 -19.73 -0.69 -3.92
C ILE A 515 -19.79 0.39 -4.98
N GLN A 516 -20.88 0.38 -5.74
CA GLN A 516 -21.13 1.34 -6.79
C GLN A 516 -22.15 2.37 -6.31
N LEU A 517 -21.88 3.65 -6.57
CA LEU A 517 -22.86 4.72 -6.31
C LEU A 517 -24.17 4.42 -7.07
N GLY A 518 -25.29 4.67 -6.40
CA GLY A 518 -26.64 4.43 -6.88
C GLY A 518 -27.09 2.97 -6.85
N GLN A 519 -26.22 2.01 -6.48
CA GLN A 519 -26.61 0.61 -6.30
C GLN A 519 -26.85 0.28 -4.82
N PRO A 520 -27.94 -0.43 -4.50
CA PRO A 520 -28.22 -0.87 -3.13
C PRO A 520 -27.26 -1.98 -2.70
N VAL A 521 -26.81 -1.91 -1.45
CA VAL A 521 -25.94 -2.88 -0.79
C VAL A 521 -26.65 -3.41 0.44
N GLU A 522 -26.84 -4.72 0.53
CA GLU A 522 -27.49 -5.37 1.67
C GLU A 522 -26.48 -5.77 2.74
N TYR A 523 -26.72 -5.32 3.97
CA TYR A 523 -25.95 -5.64 5.16
C TYR A 523 -26.79 -6.48 6.12
N THR A 524 -26.19 -7.53 6.68
CA THR A 524 -26.77 -8.21 7.84
C THR A 524 -26.40 -7.43 9.10
N LEU A 525 -27.37 -7.07 9.92
CA LEU A 525 -27.17 -6.38 11.20
C LEU A 525 -27.15 -7.41 12.33
N LEU A 526 -26.09 -7.35 13.12
CA LEU A 526 -25.81 -8.25 14.22
C LEU A 526 -25.94 -7.50 15.55
N THR A 527 -26.48 -8.20 16.54
CA THR A 527 -26.57 -7.77 17.93
C THR A 527 -26.18 -8.94 18.84
N ASN A 528 -25.88 -8.65 20.10
CA ASN A 528 -25.85 -9.68 21.13
C ASN A 528 -27.17 -9.66 21.92
N THR A 529 -27.86 -10.79 22.01
CA THR A 529 -29.13 -10.93 22.78
C THR A 529 -28.98 -11.78 24.03
N THR A 530 -27.83 -12.43 24.24
CA THR A 530 -27.58 -13.27 25.43
C THR A 530 -26.69 -12.54 26.42
N GLU A 531 -27.06 -12.59 27.70
CA GLU A 531 -26.31 -11.96 28.79
C GLU A 531 -24.82 -12.37 28.77
N ALA A 532 -23.97 -11.36 28.99
CA ALA A 532 -22.54 -11.43 29.35
C ALA A 532 -21.48 -11.14 28.27
N ALA A 533 -21.79 -10.38 27.22
CA ALA A 533 -20.73 -9.51 26.67
C ALA A 533 -20.53 -8.33 27.64
N SER A 534 -19.36 -8.26 28.25
CA SER A 534 -18.87 -7.06 28.91
C SER A 534 -17.64 -6.57 28.17
N PHE A 535 -17.24 -5.34 28.44
CA PHE A 535 -15.94 -4.84 28.02
C PHE A 535 -14.78 -5.77 28.47
N GLU A 536 -14.95 -6.49 29.58
CA GLU A 536 -13.97 -7.45 30.10
C GLU A 536 -14.00 -8.83 29.39
N SER A 537 -15.09 -9.15 28.67
CA SER A 537 -15.29 -10.43 27.98
C SER A 537 -16.19 -10.19 26.76
N PRO A 538 -15.65 -9.62 25.67
CA PRO A 538 -16.44 -9.32 24.49
C PRO A 538 -16.97 -10.61 23.86
N ALA A 539 -18.18 -10.56 23.30
CA ALA A 539 -18.74 -11.71 22.59
C ALA A 539 -17.91 -11.99 21.33
N PRO A 540 -17.45 -13.23 21.10
CA PRO A 540 -16.82 -13.60 19.85
C PRO A 540 -17.84 -13.47 18.70
N SER A 541 -17.35 -13.19 17.49
CA SER A 541 -18.19 -12.98 16.29
C SER A 541 -19.18 -14.13 16.02
N THR A 542 -18.81 -15.36 16.40
CA THR A 542 -19.63 -16.57 16.29
C THR A 542 -20.84 -16.61 17.22
N GLU A 543 -20.87 -15.76 18.25
CA GLU A 543 -21.95 -15.67 19.24
C GLU A 543 -22.88 -14.47 19.01
N LEU A 544 -22.62 -13.66 17.98
CA LEU A 544 -23.53 -12.59 17.57
C LEU A 544 -24.75 -13.16 16.82
N GLU A 545 -25.93 -12.63 17.13
CA GLU A 545 -27.19 -13.00 16.51
C GLU A 545 -27.63 -11.95 15.50
N THR A 546 -28.34 -12.36 14.45
CA THR A 546 -28.93 -11.43 13.49
C THR A 546 -30.07 -10.66 14.14
N TRP A 547 -29.91 -9.34 14.27
CA TRP A 547 -30.97 -8.40 14.65
C TRP A 547 -31.88 -8.06 13.47
N GLY A 548 -31.33 -7.99 12.26
CA GLY A 548 -32.05 -7.56 11.07
C GLY A 548 -31.18 -7.42 9.84
N THR A 549 -31.68 -6.69 8.85
CA THR A 549 -30.92 -6.28 7.66
C THR A 549 -30.99 -4.78 7.45
N ALA A 550 -30.03 -4.23 6.73
CA ALA A 550 -30.09 -2.87 6.20
C ALA A 550 -29.71 -2.86 4.73
N THR A 551 -30.47 -2.15 3.91
CA THR A 551 -30.10 -1.85 2.52
C THR A 551 -29.60 -0.42 2.45
N LEU A 552 -28.31 -0.24 2.18
CA LEU A 552 -27.69 1.07 2.01
C LEU A 552 -27.51 1.38 0.53
N THR A 553 -27.95 2.55 0.08
CA THR A 553 -27.70 3.06 -1.28
C THR A 553 -27.02 4.41 -1.19
N PHE A 554 -25.77 4.51 -1.62
CA PHE A 554 -25.03 5.77 -1.64
C PHE A 554 -25.28 6.47 -2.96
N GLU A 555 -25.91 7.63 -2.93
CA GLU A 555 -26.21 8.39 -4.15
C GLU A 555 -24.95 9.07 -4.69
N ASN A 556 -24.14 9.59 -3.77
CA ASN A 556 -22.83 10.17 -4.01
C ASN A 556 -21.97 10.04 -2.74
N CYS A 557 -20.83 10.71 -2.75
CA CYS A 557 -19.85 10.71 -1.66
C CYS A 557 -20.30 11.40 -0.36
N ARG A 558 -21.44 12.10 -0.39
CA ARG A 558 -21.96 12.90 0.73
C ARG A 558 -23.38 12.52 1.13
N THR A 559 -24.16 11.93 0.23
CA THR A 559 -25.56 11.55 0.49
C THR A 559 -25.85 10.09 0.15
N GLY A 560 -26.80 9.51 0.87
CA GLY A 560 -27.27 8.14 0.65
C GLY A 560 -28.57 7.87 1.39
N THR A 561 -29.02 6.62 1.35
CA THR A 561 -30.21 6.16 2.09
C THR A 561 -29.90 4.84 2.78
N ALA A 562 -30.53 4.61 3.94
CA ALA A 562 -30.51 3.32 4.61
C ALA A 562 -31.95 2.87 4.93
N ASP A 563 -32.34 1.72 4.41
CA ASP A 563 -33.60 1.03 4.74
C ASP A 563 -33.29 -0.15 5.68
N MET A 564 -33.62 0.00 6.95
CA MET A 564 -33.40 -0.97 8.00
C MET A 564 -34.66 -1.78 8.27
N GLN A 565 -34.50 -3.10 8.35
CA GLN A 565 -35.55 -4.05 8.71
C GLN A 565 -35.05 -4.93 9.86
N GLY A 566 -35.49 -4.61 11.07
CA GLY A 566 -35.10 -5.32 12.29
C GLY A 566 -36.25 -6.01 12.98
N ILE A 567 -35.91 -6.80 14.01
CA ILE A 567 -36.87 -7.42 14.92
C ILE A 567 -37.79 -6.40 15.61
N ASP A 568 -37.31 -5.16 15.80
CA ASP A 568 -38.02 -4.08 16.49
C ASP A 568 -38.81 -3.15 15.55
N GLY A 569 -38.77 -3.41 14.24
CA GLY A 569 -39.50 -2.63 13.23
C GLY A 569 -38.64 -2.24 12.03
N THR A 570 -39.18 -1.31 11.23
CA THR A 570 -38.53 -0.81 10.01
C THR A 570 -38.25 0.67 10.10
N GLN A 571 -37.10 1.11 9.60
CA GLN A 571 -36.70 2.51 9.59
C GLN A 571 -36.04 2.86 8.26
N VAL A 572 -36.42 3.99 7.67
CA VAL A 572 -35.73 4.57 6.52
C VAL A 572 -35.02 5.83 6.98
N GLN A 573 -33.75 5.98 6.61
CA GLN A 573 -32.89 7.10 6.95
C GLN A 573 -32.34 7.75 5.68
N GLU A 574 -32.41 9.07 5.60
CA GLU A 574 -31.79 9.88 4.54
C GLU A 574 -30.41 10.33 5.04
N LEU A 575 -29.34 9.70 4.56
CA LEU A 575 -28.00 9.84 5.11
C LEU A 575 -27.22 11.00 4.50
N GLU A 576 -26.52 11.76 5.35
CA GLU A 576 -25.51 12.76 5.01
C GLU A 576 -24.21 12.53 5.81
N VAL A 577 -23.05 12.87 5.26
CA VAL A 577 -21.76 12.80 5.98
C VAL A 577 -21.65 13.92 7.02
N VAL A 578 -21.29 13.57 8.27
CA VAL A 578 -21.23 14.52 9.40
C VAL A 578 -20.11 15.56 9.23
N ALA A 579 -18.92 15.13 8.81
CA ALA A 579 -17.79 15.97 8.45
C ALA A 579 -16.76 15.16 7.65
N THR A 580 -16.05 15.81 6.73
CA THR A 580 -14.89 15.18 6.05
C THR A 580 -13.65 15.34 6.92
N THR A 581 -12.94 14.25 7.23
CA THR A 581 -11.64 14.32 7.90
C THR A 581 -10.64 15.07 7.02
N LEU A 582 -9.98 16.08 7.58
CA LEU A 582 -9.00 16.89 6.86
C LEU A 582 -7.82 15.99 6.44
N GLY A 583 -7.46 16.00 5.15
CA GLY A 583 -6.33 15.22 4.62
C GLY A 583 -6.66 13.85 4.02
N LEU A 584 -7.90 13.35 4.15
CA LEU A 584 -8.36 12.20 3.37
C LEU A 584 -8.76 12.63 1.96
N PRO A 585 -8.41 11.85 0.91
CA PRO A 585 -8.87 12.15 -0.44
C PRO A 585 -10.40 12.12 -0.49
N ALA A 586 -10.99 13.10 -1.18
CA ALA A 586 -12.43 13.11 -1.44
C ALA A 586 -12.82 11.80 -2.14
N CYS A 587 -13.96 11.25 -1.77
CA CYS A 587 -14.54 10.14 -2.49
C CYS A 587 -14.74 10.52 -3.97
N HIS A 588 -14.43 9.59 -4.87
CA HIS A 588 -14.52 9.83 -6.31
C HIS A 588 -15.98 9.65 -6.76
N ASP A 589 -16.68 10.76 -7.04
CA ASP A 589 -17.96 10.76 -7.72
C ASP A 589 -17.72 11.06 -9.21
N PRO A 590 -17.76 10.06 -10.11
CA PRO A 590 -17.54 10.27 -11.54
C PRO A 590 -18.60 11.15 -12.22
N GLY A 591 -19.63 11.62 -11.50
CA GLY A 591 -20.68 12.51 -12.01
C GLY A 591 -20.96 13.78 -11.20
N GLY A 592 -20.26 14.04 -10.09
CA GLY A 592 -20.49 15.18 -9.20
C GLY A 592 -19.56 16.35 -9.49
N GLU A 593 -20.09 17.58 -9.56
CA GLU A 593 -19.27 18.79 -9.51
C GLU A 593 -18.69 18.95 -8.09
N ASP A 594 -17.36 19.06 -7.97
CA ASP A 594 -16.56 19.15 -6.72
C ASP A 594 -17.06 20.16 -5.67
#